data_AF-A0AAV4DIY7-F1
#
_entry.id   AF-A0AAV4DIY7-F1
#
_cell.length_a   1.000
_cell.length_b   1.000
_cell.length_c   1.000
_cell.angle_alpha   90.00
_cell.angle_beta   90.00
_cell.angle_gamma   90.00
#
_symmetry.space_group_name_H-M   'P 1'
#
loop_
_entity.id
_entity.type
_entity.pdbx_description
1 polymer ?
#
loop_
_entity_poly.entity_id
_entity_poly.type
_entity_poly.pdbx_seq_one_letter_code
_entity_poly.pdbx_strand_id
1 'polypeptide(L)'
;MSFKPKKSQSLSLRKGKLDEDVCLKVASQDIPRIRQEPYKSLGRCYGSSLKDTKRGSEALRQVSVGLQSIDKISFLIRSVYDLLPSNANLVPWGIKDDSTCPLCQGRQTTEHVLSSCKVALSQGRYTWKNNRVL
;
A
#
# COMPACT_ATOMS: atom_id res chain seq x y z
N MET A 1 4.13 13.21 33.85
CA MET A 1 3.94 13.14 32.39
C MET A 1 3.77 14.55 31.85
N SER A 2 4.41 14.93 30.74
CA SER A 2 4.23 16.25 30.11
C SER A 2 3.16 16.18 29.01
N PHE A 3 2.18 17.09 29.02
CA PHE A 3 1.20 17.21 27.94
C PHE A 3 1.87 17.66 26.64
N LYS A 4 1.48 17.08 25.50
CA LYS A 4 2.06 17.38 24.17
C LYS A 4 0.96 17.90 23.24
N PRO A 5 0.78 19.23 23.11
CA PRO A 5 -0.30 19.83 22.32
C PRO A 5 -0.38 19.29 20.89
N LYS A 6 0.77 19.14 20.22
CA LYS A 6 0.85 18.59 18.85
C LYS A 6 0.41 17.12 18.71
N LYS A 7 0.37 16.35 19.80
CA LYS A 7 -0.11 14.96 19.81
C LYS A 7 -1.56 14.83 20.28
N SER A 8 -2.19 15.95 20.59
CA SER A 8 -3.58 16.03 21.05
C SER A 8 -4.45 16.59 19.96
N GLN A 9 -5.76 16.34 20.05
CA GLN A 9 -6.73 16.88 19.11
C GLN A 9 -7.95 17.41 19.85
N SER A 10 -8.40 18.61 19.47
CA SER A 10 -9.55 19.28 20.07
C SER A 10 -10.79 19.16 19.20
N LEU A 11 -11.95 19.11 19.87
CA LEU A 11 -13.27 19.21 19.26
C LEU A 11 -14.20 19.93 20.25
N SER A 12 -14.74 21.07 19.82
CA SER A 12 -15.63 21.90 20.63
C SER A 12 -17.06 21.77 20.12
N LEU A 13 -18.01 21.64 21.04
CA LEU A 13 -19.43 21.53 20.72
C LEU A 13 -20.20 22.62 21.48
N ARG A 14 -21.01 23.40 20.77
CA ARG A 14 -21.93 24.39 21.34
C ARG A 14 -23.34 24.08 20.87
N LYS A 15 -24.26 23.84 21.82
CA LYS A 15 -25.66 23.45 21.55
C LYS A 15 -25.77 22.26 20.57
N GLY A 16 -24.92 21.25 20.76
CA GLY A 16 -24.91 20.02 19.93
C GLY A 16 -24.36 20.19 18.51
N LYS A 17 -23.90 21.38 18.13
CA LYS A 17 -23.22 21.64 16.85
C LYS A 17 -21.73 21.85 17.07
N LEU A 18 -20.95 21.51 16.05
CA LEU A 18 -19.51 21.80 16.04
C LEU A 18 -19.31 23.31 16.15
N ASP A 19 -18.54 23.73 17.14
CA ASP A 19 -18.15 25.12 17.36
C ASP A 19 -16.74 25.30 16.78
N GLU A 20 -16.67 25.97 15.62
CA GLU A 20 -15.44 26.11 14.84
C GLU A 20 -14.62 27.34 15.23
N ASP A 21 -15.16 28.20 16.08
CA ASP A 21 -14.49 29.44 16.47
C ASP A 21 -13.59 29.22 17.70
N VAL A 22 -13.81 28.11 18.43
CA VAL A 22 -13.02 27.78 19.62
C VAL A 22 -11.71 27.09 19.24
N CYS A 23 -10.59 27.66 19.66
CA CYS A 23 -9.27 27.01 19.62
C CYS A 23 -8.76 26.81 21.05
N LEU A 24 -8.42 25.56 21.41
CA LEU A 24 -7.89 25.25 22.72
C LEU A 24 -6.38 25.44 22.72
N LYS A 25 -5.87 26.20 23.70
CA LYS A 25 -4.44 26.43 23.89
C LYS A 25 -3.97 25.79 25.19
N VAL A 26 -2.80 25.15 25.16
CA VAL A 26 -2.10 24.66 26.37
C VAL A 26 -0.66 25.13 26.31
N ALA A 27 -0.18 25.78 27.39
CA ALA A 27 1.16 26.37 27.45
C ALA A 27 1.45 27.29 26.24
N SER A 28 0.47 28.13 25.87
CA SER A 28 0.52 29.04 24.72
C SER A 28 0.66 28.38 23.34
N GLN A 29 0.56 27.05 23.23
CA GLN A 29 0.52 26.31 21.96
C GLN A 29 -0.91 25.92 21.61
N ASP A 30 -1.28 26.08 20.33
CA ASP A 30 -2.56 25.65 19.81
C ASP A 30 -2.63 24.12 19.70
N ILE A 31 -3.75 23.54 20.14
CA ILE A 31 -4.06 22.13 19.95
C ILE A 31 -4.71 21.95 18.56
N PRO A 32 -4.20 21.05 17.71
CA PRO A 32 -4.80 20.75 16.41
C PRO A 32 -6.27 20.33 16.52
N ARG A 33 -7.11 20.75 15.56
CA ARG A 33 -8.53 20.36 15.54
C ARG A 33 -8.72 19.02 14.84
N ILE A 34 -9.63 18.18 15.36
CA ILE A 34 -9.98 16.87 14.75
C ILE A 34 -10.44 17.00 13.29
N ARG A 35 -11.00 18.16 12.88
CA ARG A 35 -11.41 18.42 11.50
C ARG A 35 -10.22 18.60 10.54
N GLN A 36 -9.15 19.26 11.01
CA GLN A 36 -7.95 19.52 10.21
C GLN A 36 -7.04 18.29 10.18
N GLU A 37 -6.87 17.66 11.34
CA GLU A 37 -6.05 16.48 11.49
C GLU A 37 -6.85 15.39 12.21
N PRO A 38 -7.42 14.43 11.45
CA PRO A 38 -8.15 13.31 12.01
C PRO A 38 -7.25 12.51 12.97
N TYR A 39 -7.78 12.22 14.14
CA TYR A 39 -7.02 11.53 15.17
C TYR A 39 -7.08 10.01 14.96
N LYS A 40 -5.94 9.33 15.10
CA LYS A 40 -5.90 7.86 15.13
C LYS A 40 -5.63 7.34 16.54
N SER A 41 -6.49 6.46 17.04
CA SER A 41 -6.29 5.76 18.31
C SER A 41 -6.68 4.30 18.16
N LEU A 42 -5.79 3.40 18.59
CA LEU A 42 -6.00 1.95 18.56
C LEU A 42 -6.46 1.44 17.18
N GLY A 43 -5.88 1.97 16.10
CA GLY A 43 -6.22 1.62 14.73
C GLY A 43 -7.49 2.28 14.17
N ARG A 44 -8.22 3.07 14.96
CA ARG A 44 -9.42 3.80 14.52
C ARG A 44 -9.12 5.26 14.21
N CYS A 45 -9.58 5.72 13.05
CA CYS A 45 -9.57 7.13 12.68
C CYS A 45 -10.86 7.82 13.15
N TYR A 46 -10.72 8.93 13.85
CA TYR A 46 -11.80 9.77 14.32
C TYR A 46 -11.73 11.12 13.60
N GLY A 47 -12.81 11.46 12.89
CA GLY A 47 -13.01 12.76 12.27
C GLY A 47 -14.06 13.58 13.00
N SER A 48 -14.28 14.82 12.56
CA SER A 48 -15.21 15.77 13.20
C SER A 48 -16.67 15.32 13.18
N SER A 49 -17.04 14.41 12.27
CA SER A 49 -18.38 13.81 12.22
C SER A 49 -18.68 12.95 13.44
N LEU A 50 -17.66 12.32 14.04
CA LEU A 50 -17.76 11.29 15.10
C LEU A 50 -18.71 10.12 14.80
N LYS A 51 -19.33 10.09 13.62
CA LYS A 51 -20.20 9.02 13.15
C LYS A 51 -19.40 7.80 12.72
N ASP A 52 -20.00 6.65 12.95
CA ASP A 52 -19.42 5.34 12.66
C ASP A 52 -19.83 4.74 11.32
N THR A 53 -20.63 5.44 10.52
CA THR A 53 -21.17 4.95 9.24
C THR A 53 -20.07 4.55 8.24
N LYS A 54 -18.89 5.17 8.30
CA LYS A 54 -17.77 4.89 7.39
C LYS A 54 -16.80 3.82 7.91
N ARG A 55 -17.07 3.21 9.07
CA ARG A 55 -16.15 2.22 9.66
C ARG A 55 -16.02 0.97 8.81
N GLY A 56 -17.14 0.42 8.34
CA GLY A 56 -17.13 -0.80 7.53
C GLY A 56 -16.30 -0.61 6.27
N SER A 57 -16.53 0.48 5.54
CA SER A 57 -15.77 0.79 4.33
C SER A 57 -14.29 1.07 4.60
N GLU A 58 -13.96 1.77 5.68
CA GLU A 58 -12.56 2.04 6.06
C GLU A 58 -11.82 0.76 6.47
N ALA A 59 -12.46 -0.14 7.22
CA ALA A 59 -11.88 -1.43 7.60
C ALA A 59 -11.63 -2.29 6.36
N LEU A 60 -12.60 -2.38 5.44
CA LEU A 60 -12.43 -3.09 4.16
C LEU A 60 -11.29 -2.50 3.33
N ARG A 61 -11.19 -1.17 3.29
CA ARG A 61 -10.09 -0.47 2.59
C ARG A 61 -8.73 -0.81 3.21
N GLN A 62 -8.62 -0.81 4.53
CA GLN A 62 -7.38 -1.16 5.23
C GLN A 62 -6.96 -2.61 4.95
N VAL A 63 -7.90 -3.55 5.00
CA VAL A 63 -7.65 -4.95 4.65
C VAL A 63 -7.18 -5.07 3.20
N SER A 64 -7.87 -4.41 2.26
CA SER A 64 -7.52 -4.43 0.84
C SER A 64 -6.10 -3.89 0.59
N VAL A 65 -5.76 -2.74 1.17
CA VAL A 65 -4.40 -2.15 1.06
C VAL A 65 -3.35 -3.05 1.72
N GLY A 66 -3.68 -3.66 2.86
CA GLY A 66 -2.80 -4.60 3.55
C GLY A 66 -2.49 -5.83 2.69
N LEU A 67 -3.51 -6.46 2.11
CA LEU A 67 -3.36 -7.62 1.22
C LEU A 67 -2.53 -7.28 -0.02
N GLN A 68 -2.78 -6.13 -0.66
CA GLN A 68 -1.97 -5.66 -1.80
C GLN A 68 -0.49 -5.47 -1.41
N SER A 69 -0.23 -4.99 -0.19
CA SER A 69 1.15 -4.81 0.29
C SER A 69 1.85 -6.15 0.51
N ILE A 70 1.13 -7.14 1.06
CA ILE A 70 1.65 -8.51 1.24
C ILE A 70 1.99 -9.14 -0.12
N ASP A 71 1.12 -9.00 -1.12
CA ASP A 71 1.36 -9.54 -2.46
C ASP A 71 2.58 -8.92 -3.13
N LYS A 72 2.76 -7.59 -3.00
CA LYS A 72 3.93 -6.88 -3.53
C LYS A 72 5.24 -7.36 -2.89
N ILE A 73 5.25 -7.53 -1.57
CA ILE A 73 6.44 -8.01 -0.83
C ILE A 73 6.77 -9.46 -1.23
N SER A 74 5.75 -10.32 -1.32
CA SER A 74 5.92 -11.71 -1.77
C SER A 74 6.55 -11.79 -3.16
N PHE A 75 6.08 -10.97 -4.10
CA PHE A 75 6.65 -10.86 -5.44
C PHE A 75 8.12 -10.42 -5.40
N LEU A 76 8.44 -9.36 -4.65
CA LEU A 76 9.81 -8.83 -4.56
C LEU A 76 10.78 -9.87 -4.02
N ILE A 77 10.44 -10.54 -2.91
CA ILE A 77 11.28 -11.58 -2.31
C ILE A 77 11.52 -12.70 -3.34
N ARG A 78 10.46 -13.21 -3.98
CA ARG A 78 10.60 -14.27 -4.98
C ARG A 78 11.38 -13.84 -6.22
N SER A 79 11.30 -12.57 -6.60
CA SER A 79 12.05 -12.03 -7.73
C SER A 79 13.55 -11.97 -7.47
N VAL A 80 13.97 -11.65 -6.24
CA VAL A 80 15.38 -11.56 -5.85
C VAL A 80 16.04 -12.93 -5.77
N TYR A 81 15.29 -13.94 -5.32
CA TYR A 81 15.81 -15.30 -5.12
C TYR A 81 15.51 -16.26 -6.29
N ASP A 82 15.12 -15.75 -7.46
CA ASP A 82 14.76 -16.57 -8.64
C ASP A 82 13.66 -17.63 -8.38
N LEU A 83 12.80 -17.39 -7.39
CA LEU A 83 11.70 -18.29 -7.00
C LEU A 83 10.41 -18.02 -7.78
N LEU A 84 10.43 -17.09 -8.73
CA LEU A 84 9.30 -16.87 -9.64
C LEU A 84 9.20 -18.03 -10.65
N PRO A 85 8.01 -18.28 -11.21
CA PRO A 85 7.78 -19.39 -12.15
C PRO A 85 8.36 -19.08 -13.55
N SER A 86 9.68 -18.92 -13.63
CA SER A 86 10.43 -18.87 -14.87
C SER A 86 10.73 -20.29 -15.36
N ASN A 87 10.81 -20.53 -16.67
CA ASN A 87 11.11 -21.87 -17.17
C ASN A 87 12.47 -22.39 -16.63
N ALA A 88 13.46 -21.51 -16.43
CA ALA A 88 14.73 -21.89 -15.81
C ALA A 88 14.58 -22.39 -14.36
N ASN A 89 13.61 -21.87 -13.59
CA ASN A 89 13.30 -22.37 -12.26
C ASN A 89 12.44 -23.65 -12.33
N LEU A 90 11.49 -23.74 -13.27
CA LEU A 90 10.56 -24.87 -13.37
C LEU A 90 11.19 -26.18 -13.88
N VAL A 91 12.27 -26.11 -14.67
CA VAL A 91 12.97 -27.29 -15.21
C VAL A 91 13.55 -28.17 -14.10
N PRO A 92 14.33 -27.64 -13.12
CA PRO A 92 14.80 -28.42 -11.98
C PRO A 92 13.70 -29.15 -11.19
N TRP A 93 12.48 -28.61 -11.17
CA TRP A 93 11.34 -29.23 -10.48
C TRP A 93 10.55 -30.22 -11.34
N GLY A 94 10.96 -30.47 -12.59
CA GLY A 94 10.26 -31.36 -13.51
C GLY A 94 8.88 -30.86 -13.96
N ILE A 95 8.61 -29.56 -13.81
CA ILE A 95 7.34 -28.94 -14.24
C ILE A 95 7.40 -28.53 -15.71
N LYS A 96 8.60 -28.25 -16.22
CA LYS A 96 8.88 -27.89 -17.61
C LYS A 96 10.04 -28.72 -18.14
N ASP A 97 9.99 -29.05 -19.42
CA ASP A 97 11.05 -29.82 -20.09
C ASP A 97 12.22 -28.93 -20.55
N ASP A 98 11.93 -27.68 -20.97
CA ASP A 98 12.94 -26.74 -21.45
C ASP A 98 12.94 -25.42 -20.68
N SER A 99 14.12 -24.78 -20.62
CA SER A 99 14.36 -23.52 -19.92
C SER A 99 14.32 -22.28 -20.83
N THR A 100 13.91 -22.43 -22.09
CA THR A 100 13.88 -21.41 -23.13
C THR A 100 12.65 -20.52 -23.03
N CYS A 101 12.79 -19.32 -23.57
CA CYS A 101 11.74 -18.32 -23.64
C CYS A 101 10.90 -18.55 -24.91
N PRO A 102 9.57 -18.63 -24.82
CA PRO A 102 8.72 -18.88 -25.98
C PRO A 102 8.74 -17.73 -27.01
N LEU A 103 9.23 -16.54 -26.63
CA LEU A 103 9.29 -15.38 -27.52
C LEU A 103 10.60 -15.28 -28.28
N CYS A 104 11.73 -15.45 -27.59
CA CYS A 104 13.06 -15.19 -28.15
C CYS A 104 13.98 -16.41 -28.16
N GLN A 105 13.50 -17.56 -27.70
CA GLN A 105 14.20 -18.85 -27.65
C GLN A 105 15.50 -18.85 -26.82
N GLY A 106 15.79 -17.77 -26.08
CA GLY A 106 16.91 -17.70 -25.14
C GLY A 106 16.54 -18.28 -23.77
N ARG A 107 17.51 -18.53 -22.89
CA ARG A 107 17.23 -19.02 -21.53
C ARG A 107 16.34 -18.04 -20.75
N GLN A 108 15.21 -18.52 -20.26
CA GLN A 108 14.19 -17.76 -19.55
C GLN A 108 14.41 -17.84 -18.03
N THR A 109 15.31 -16.99 -17.54
CA THR A 109 15.46 -16.70 -16.10
C THR A 109 14.41 -15.70 -15.62
N THR A 110 14.33 -15.44 -14.31
CA THR A 110 13.44 -14.40 -13.78
C THR A 110 13.80 -13.03 -14.33
N GLU A 111 15.08 -12.68 -14.37
CA GLU A 111 15.59 -11.44 -14.97
C GLU A 111 15.18 -11.30 -16.45
N HIS A 112 15.29 -12.40 -17.21
CA HIS A 112 14.85 -12.44 -18.59
C HIS A 112 13.36 -12.08 -18.75
N VAL A 113 12.51 -12.66 -17.90
CA VAL A 113 11.06 -12.41 -17.93
C VAL A 113 10.72 -10.98 -17.49
N LEU A 114 11.44 -10.43 -16.51
CA LEU A 114 11.12 -9.12 -15.93
C LEU A 114 11.66 -7.93 -16.73
N SER A 115 12.81 -8.06 -17.41
CA SER A 115 13.45 -6.91 -18.07
C SER A 115 14.29 -7.24 -19.31
N SER A 116 14.83 -8.45 -19.44
CA SER A 116 15.95 -8.71 -20.36
C SER A 116 15.57 -9.46 -21.65
N CYS A 117 14.28 -9.67 -21.95
CA CYS A 117 13.81 -10.27 -23.20
C CYS A 117 13.73 -9.25 -24.33
N LYS A 118 14.67 -9.33 -25.28
CA LYS A 118 14.75 -8.46 -26.48
C LYS A 118 13.46 -8.39 -27.30
N VAL A 119 12.76 -9.51 -27.49
CA VAL A 119 11.48 -9.56 -28.24
C VAL A 119 10.34 -8.94 -27.43
N ALA A 120 10.32 -9.14 -26.11
CA ALA A 120 9.32 -8.50 -25.25
C ALA A 120 9.51 -6.98 -25.20
N LEU A 121 10.77 -6.52 -25.20
CA LEU A 121 11.13 -5.11 -25.25
C LEU A 121 10.69 -4.46 -26.56
N SER A 122 11.04 -5.04 -27.70
CA SER A 122 10.67 -4.48 -29.01
C SER A 122 9.16 -4.43 -29.25
N GLN A 123 8.42 -5.38 -28.66
CA GLN A 123 6.96 -5.41 -28.71
C GLN A 123 6.29 -4.57 -27.61
N GLY A 124 7.05 -3.86 -26.77
CA GLY A 124 6.50 -2.99 -25.71
C GLY A 124 5.79 -3.74 -24.56
N ARG A 125 5.99 -5.05 -24.41
CA ARG A 125 5.24 -5.90 -23.45
C ARG A 125 5.49 -5.57 -21.99
N TYR A 126 6.63 -4.95 -21.68
CA TYR A 126 6.96 -4.52 -20.31
C TYR A 126 6.05 -3.42 -19.79
N THR A 127 5.53 -2.56 -20.67
CA THR A 127 4.65 -1.45 -20.28
C THR A 127 3.32 -1.96 -19.73
N TRP A 128 2.78 -3.06 -20.25
CA TRP A 128 1.45 -3.55 -19.86
C TRP A 128 1.41 -4.17 -18.45
N LYS A 129 2.44 -4.94 -18.07
CA LYS A 129 2.54 -5.50 -16.71
C LYS A 129 2.93 -4.44 -15.68
N ASN A 130 3.90 -3.58 -15.99
CA ASN A 130 4.39 -2.59 -15.04
C ASN A 130 3.37 -1.47 -14.78
N ASN A 131 2.57 -1.06 -15.77
CA ASN A 131 1.52 -0.04 -15.60
C ASN A 131 0.27 -0.54 -14.84
N ARG A 132 0.19 -1.84 -14.53
CA ARG A 132 -0.91 -2.43 -13.76
C ARG A 132 -0.52 -2.80 -12.32
N VAL A 133 0.78 -2.92 -12.05
CA VAL A 133 1.34 -3.30 -10.74
C VAL A 133 1.76 -2.05 -9.93
N LEU A 134 2.17 -0.98 -10.63
CA LEU A 134 2.34 0.38 -10.08
C LEU A 134 1.03 1.16 -10.18
#